data_AF-A0A6I2W7J0-F1
#
_entry.id   AF-A0A6I2W7J0-F1
#
_cell.length_a   1.000
_cell.length_b   1.000
_cell.length_c   1.000
_cell.angle_alpha   90.00
_cell.angle_beta   90.00
_cell.angle_gamma   90.00
#
_symmetry.space_group_name_H-M   'P 1'
#
loop_
_entity.id
_entity.type
_entity.pdbx_description
1 polymer ?
#
loop_
_entity_poly.entity_id
_entity_poly.type
_entity_poly.pdbx_seq_one_letter_code
_entity_poly.pdbx_strand_id
1 'polypeptide(L)'
;MGHIDVIGIEYSLSDGRVLLNDVSFRVGEGAKVALIGPNGSGKTTLVRMISGDLAPENGKVAISGGLGVMRQFIGTVRDGSTVRDLLVSVSQEKIRIAAKKLTDAESAMNLAMTAGQDSEKEQMAYAQALSDWGDIGGYDAEVMWDQCCTEALGKTFDEVAEREAATLSGGEQKKIVLQVLLRGPEEVLLLDEPDNYLDVPSKRWLENELISSKKTVLFVSHDRELLNAVSNKIVTLEQGALGNTTWMHGGNFETWHEARKARNARFAELLLRWEQERDRLKDLVRTLQVQAASSPDMASKYRAMQTRFRKFEEVGAPPAPPLEQDVRVGLRGGRTGERVVTCENLALDKLTEPFTFEVFFGDRVAVLGKNGTGKSHFLRLISGESTVAHTGSFKLGARVKPGFFAQTHSHPEFIG
;
A
#
# COMPACT_ATOMS: atom_id res chain seq x y z
N MET A 1 -21.08 -13.06 1.96
CA MET A 1 -20.07 -12.22 1.31
C MET A 1 -20.02 -10.90 2.04
N GLY A 2 -18.82 -10.50 2.44
CA GLY A 2 -18.61 -9.34 3.28
C GLY A 2 -18.52 -8.05 2.49
N HIS A 3 -18.66 -6.91 3.16
CA HIS A 3 -18.45 -5.59 2.58
C HIS A 3 -17.72 -4.67 3.57
N ILE A 4 -17.18 -3.57 3.04
CA ILE A 4 -16.60 -2.47 3.83
C ILE A 4 -17.42 -1.21 3.53
N ASP A 5 -17.90 -0.55 4.58
CA ASP A 5 -18.50 0.77 4.52
C ASP A 5 -17.65 1.76 5.30
N VAL A 6 -17.10 2.74 4.60
CA VAL A 6 -16.36 3.88 5.15
C VAL A 6 -17.24 5.10 5.02
N ILE A 7 -17.56 5.75 6.14
CA ILE A 7 -18.55 6.83 6.20
C ILE A 7 -17.98 8.01 6.98
N GLY A 8 -17.81 9.15 6.30
CA GLY A 8 -17.50 10.45 6.87
C GLY A 8 -16.21 10.48 7.69
N ILE A 9 -15.18 9.73 7.27
CA ILE A 9 -13.92 9.70 8.00
C ILE A 9 -13.21 11.04 7.91
N GLU A 10 -12.90 11.60 9.07
CA GLU A 10 -12.04 12.77 9.24
C GLU A 10 -10.85 12.42 10.12
N TYR A 11 -9.69 12.99 9.78
CA TYR A 11 -8.48 12.79 10.56
C TYR A 11 -7.46 13.89 10.33
N SER A 12 -6.91 14.40 11.42
CA SER A 12 -5.88 15.43 11.43
C SER A 12 -4.54 14.87 11.91
N LEU A 13 -3.44 15.37 11.34
CA LEU A 13 -2.09 15.08 11.80
C LEU A 13 -1.80 15.83 13.10
N SER A 14 -0.77 15.39 13.84
CA SER A 14 -0.34 16.01 15.10
C SER A 14 0.08 17.48 14.98
N ASP A 15 0.41 17.94 13.77
CA ASP A 15 0.73 19.34 13.47
C ASP A 15 -0.50 20.20 13.14
N GLY A 16 -1.71 19.64 13.28
CA GLY A 16 -2.99 20.30 13.03
C GLY A 16 -3.41 20.31 11.55
N ARG A 17 -2.63 19.73 10.63
CA ARG A 17 -3.05 19.62 9.23
C ARG A 17 -4.11 18.52 9.07
N VAL A 18 -5.25 18.86 8.49
CA VAL A 18 -6.30 17.89 8.13
C VAL A 18 -5.77 16.98 7.01
N LEU A 19 -5.64 15.69 7.29
CA LEU A 19 -5.19 14.69 6.32
C LEU A 19 -6.36 14.15 5.52
N LEU A 20 -7.42 13.71 6.20
CA LEU A 20 -8.64 13.14 5.60
C LEU A 20 -9.83 14.02 5.97
N ASN A 21 -10.66 14.34 4.99
CA ASN A 21 -11.85 15.16 5.17
C ASN A 21 -13.04 14.51 4.46
N ASP A 22 -14.09 14.17 5.21
CA ASP A 22 -15.31 13.51 4.75
C ASP A 22 -15.06 12.33 3.78
N VAL A 23 -14.15 11.44 4.17
CA VAL A 23 -13.82 10.27 3.35
C VAL A 23 -14.94 9.23 3.48
N SER A 24 -15.63 8.99 2.36
CA SER A 24 -16.78 8.10 2.28
C SER A 24 -16.74 7.23 1.02
N PHE A 25 -16.83 5.90 1.19
CA PHE A 25 -16.96 4.95 0.08
C PHE A 25 -17.42 3.57 0.58
N ARG A 26 -17.96 2.77 -0.35
CA ARG A 26 -18.40 1.39 -0.10
C ARG A 26 -17.68 0.39 -1.00
N VAL A 27 -17.10 -0.64 -0.38
CA VAL A 27 -16.56 -1.81 -1.07
C VAL A 27 -17.61 -2.91 -0.97
N GLY A 28 -18.42 -3.04 -2.02
CA GLY A 28 -19.53 -4.00 -2.07
C GLY A 28 -19.07 -5.45 -2.19
N GLU A 29 -20.01 -6.37 -1.97
CA GLU A 29 -19.77 -7.82 -2.00
C GLU A 29 -19.13 -8.31 -3.31
N GLY A 30 -18.05 -9.09 -3.19
CA GLY A 30 -17.30 -9.66 -4.31
C GLY A 30 -16.54 -8.64 -5.16
N ALA A 31 -16.59 -7.35 -4.80
CA ALA A 31 -15.91 -6.28 -5.54
C ALA A 31 -14.39 -6.33 -5.33
N LYS A 32 -13.64 -5.92 -6.34
CA LYS A 32 -12.18 -5.79 -6.31
C LYS A 32 -11.88 -4.31 -6.52
N VAL A 33 -11.73 -3.62 -5.42
CA VAL A 33 -11.62 -2.16 -5.39
C VAL A 33 -10.18 -1.77 -5.14
N ALA A 34 -9.61 -1.00 -6.06
CA ALA A 34 -8.29 -0.42 -5.84
C ALA A 34 -8.40 0.93 -5.13
N LEU A 35 -7.61 1.13 -4.08
CA LEU A 35 -7.39 2.42 -3.44
C LEU A 35 -6.11 3.05 -4.00
N ILE A 36 -6.26 4.14 -4.74
CA ILE A 36 -5.14 4.85 -5.36
C ILE A 36 -5.07 6.30 -4.87
N GLY A 37 -3.91 6.91 -5.01
CA GLY A 37 -3.66 8.30 -4.65
C GLY A 37 -2.17 8.59 -4.60
N PRO A 38 -1.77 9.88 -4.62
CA PRO A 38 -0.36 10.26 -4.55
C PRO A 38 0.28 9.81 -3.23
N ASN A 39 1.62 9.79 -3.19
CA ASN A 39 2.33 9.50 -1.95
C ASN A 39 2.05 10.60 -0.92
N GLY A 40 1.86 10.21 0.34
CA GLY A 40 1.46 11.13 1.40
C GLY A 40 -0.02 11.55 1.38
N SER A 41 -0.88 10.97 0.52
CA SER A 41 -2.32 11.26 0.55
C SER A 41 -3.06 10.64 1.74
N GLY A 42 -2.41 9.79 2.54
CA GLY A 42 -3.03 9.11 3.69
C GLY A 42 -3.61 7.73 3.38
N LYS A 43 -3.23 7.08 2.27
CA LYS A 43 -3.66 5.70 1.94
C LYS A 43 -3.39 4.72 3.09
N THR A 44 -2.15 4.65 3.56
CA THR A 44 -1.77 3.77 4.68
C THR A 44 -2.49 4.16 5.98
N THR A 45 -2.73 5.45 6.22
CA THR A 45 -3.52 5.92 7.36
C THR A 45 -4.97 5.42 7.29
N LEU A 46 -5.58 5.51 6.11
CA LEU A 46 -6.93 5.00 5.86
C LEU A 46 -6.99 3.47 5.99
N VAL A 47 -5.99 2.75 5.47
CA VAL A 47 -5.83 1.30 5.66
C VAL A 47 -5.79 0.96 7.15
N ARG A 48 -5.03 1.69 7.96
CA ARG A 48 -4.95 1.51 9.42
C ARG A 48 -6.27 1.78 10.13
N MET A 49 -7.07 2.73 9.64
CA MET A 49 -8.41 2.96 10.17
C MET A 49 -9.37 1.81 9.84
N ILE A 50 -9.28 1.28 8.62
CA ILE A 50 -10.11 0.15 8.19
C ILE A 50 -9.73 -1.13 8.94
N SER A 51 -8.44 -1.36 9.20
CA SER A 51 -7.96 -2.50 10.00
C SER A 51 -8.21 -2.35 11.51
N GLY A 52 -8.65 -1.19 11.98
CA GLY A 52 -8.87 -0.90 13.41
C GLY A 52 -7.59 -0.55 14.19
N ASP A 53 -6.45 -0.37 13.53
CA ASP A 53 -5.19 0.04 14.15
C ASP A 53 -5.17 1.52 14.55
N LEU A 54 -6.04 2.34 13.96
CA LEU A 54 -6.14 3.77 14.20
C LEU A 54 -7.61 4.20 14.24
N ALA A 55 -8.02 4.87 15.31
CA ALA A 55 -9.37 5.44 15.37
C ALA A 55 -9.45 6.75 14.57
N PRO A 56 -10.49 6.97 13.76
CA PRO A 56 -10.74 8.27 13.13
C PRO A 56 -11.24 9.30 14.15
N GLU A 57 -11.12 10.60 13.84
CA GLU A 57 -11.63 11.68 14.70
C GLU A 57 -13.16 11.78 14.59
N ASN A 58 -13.67 11.69 13.35
CA ASN A 58 -15.10 11.59 13.05
C ASN A 58 -15.33 10.46 12.02
N GLY A 59 -16.59 10.05 11.90
CA GLY A 59 -17.00 9.00 10.98
C GLY A 59 -16.90 7.59 11.57
N LYS A 60 -17.17 6.59 10.72
CA LYS A 60 -17.19 5.18 11.13
C LYS A 60 -16.77 4.27 9.99
N VAL A 61 -16.06 3.20 10.34
CA VAL A 61 -15.86 2.02 9.49
C VAL A 61 -16.79 0.92 9.96
N ALA A 62 -17.53 0.32 9.03
CA ALA A 62 -18.31 -0.90 9.28
C ALA A 62 -17.86 -2.00 8.32
N ILE A 63 -17.68 -3.21 8.85
CA ILE A 63 -17.21 -4.36 8.09
C ILE A 63 -18.10 -5.56 8.42
N SER A 64 -18.50 -6.31 7.39
CA SER A 64 -19.22 -7.57 7.54
C SER A 64 -18.45 -8.72 6.92
N GLY A 65 -18.72 -9.96 7.34
CA GLY A 65 -18.06 -11.15 6.79
C GLY A 65 -16.60 -11.34 7.24
N GLY A 66 -16.15 -10.51 8.19
CA GLY A 66 -14.79 -10.56 8.74
C GLY A 66 -13.71 -9.99 7.80
N LEU A 67 -12.52 -9.70 8.34
CA LEU A 67 -11.46 -8.95 7.66
C LEU A 67 -10.10 -9.67 7.76
N GLY A 68 -9.57 -10.09 6.62
CA GLY A 68 -8.17 -10.47 6.46
C GLY A 68 -7.33 -9.27 6.04
N VAL A 69 -6.24 -8.98 6.76
CA VAL A 69 -5.39 -7.80 6.50
C VAL A 69 -3.98 -8.23 6.14
N MET A 70 -3.50 -7.78 4.97
CA MET A 70 -2.09 -7.80 4.62
C MET A 70 -1.53 -6.38 4.74
N ARG A 71 -0.59 -6.18 5.67
CA ARG A 71 0.10 -4.89 5.85
C ARG A 71 1.27 -4.76 4.85
N GLN A 72 1.67 -3.52 4.57
CA GLN A 72 2.76 -3.20 3.65
C GLN A 72 4.08 -3.93 3.99
N PHE A 73 4.41 -3.96 5.27
CA PHE A 73 5.62 -4.57 5.81
C PHE A 73 5.26 -5.86 6.55
N ILE A 74 5.57 -6.99 5.92
CA ILE A 74 5.40 -8.35 6.45
C ILE A 74 6.78 -8.85 6.84
N GLY A 75 6.97 -9.35 8.06
CA GLY A 75 8.20 -10.07 8.44
C GLY A 75 9.51 -9.27 8.35
N THR A 76 9.44 -7.93 8.22
CA THR A 76 10.62 -7.05 8.13
C THR A 76 11.04 -6.48 9.49
N VAL A 77 10.25 -6.71 10.54
CA VAL A 77 10.67 -6.37 11.90
C VAL A 77 11.73 -7.40 12.27
N ARG A 78 12.97 -6.95 12.54
CA ARG A 78 14.04 -7.80 13.05
C ARG A 78 13.83 -8.07 14.54
N ASP A 79 12.68 -8.62 14.89
CA ASP A 79 12.30 -8.98 16.25
C ASP A 79 12.50 -10.46 16.56
N GLY A 80 12.99 -11.25 15.60
CA GLY A 80 13.15 -12.70 15.74
C GLY A 80 11.86 -13.49 15.54
N SER A 81 10.79 -12.87 15.03
CA SER A 81 9.54 -13.56 14.70
C SER A 81 9.75 -14.72 13.74
N THR A 82 9.06 -15.82 14.02
CA THR A 82 9.10 -17.06 13.25
C THR A 82 8.09 -17.04 12.10
N VAL A 83 8.14 -18.03 11.20
CA VAL A 83 7.09 -18.22 10.18
C VAL A 83 5.75 -18.51 10.85
N ARG A 84 5.72 -19.27 11.96
CA ARG A 84 4.50 -19.51 12.75
C ARG A 84 3.91 -18.19 13.24
N ASP A 85 4.71 -17.30 13.83
CA ASP A 85 4.25 -15.99 14.30
C ASP A 85 3.66 -15.16 13.17
N LEU A 86 4.29 -15.22 11.99
CA LEU A 86 3.80 -14.53 10.80
C LEU A 86 2.41 -15.02 10.38
N LEU A 87 2.21 -16.35 10.32
CA LEU A 87 0.93 -16.94 9.91
C LEU A 87 -0.16 -16.72 10.95
N VAL A 88 0.18 -16.79 12.23
CA VAL A 88 -0.71 -16.42 13.32
C VAL A 88 -1.14 -14.96 13.17
N SER A 89 -0.21 -14.03 12.90
CA SER A 89 -0.52 -12.59 12.83
C SER A 89 -1.59 -12.21 11.80
N VAL A 90 -1.69 -12.97 10.71
CA VAL A 90 -2.66 -12.77 9.62
C VAL A 90 -3.91 -13.64 9.74
N SER A 91 -3.94 -14.55 10.73
CA SER A 91 -5.09 -15.42 10.99
C SER A 91 -6.18 -14.68 11.77
N GLN A 92 -7.35 -15.31 11.88
CA GLN A 92 -8.52 -14.75 12.58
C GLN A 92 -8.18 -14.38 14.03
N GLU A 93 -8.87 -13.39 14.59
CA GLU A 93 -8.63 -12.93 15.96
C GLU A 93 -8.68 -14.05 17.00
N LYS A 94 -9.65 -14.96 16.87
CA LYS A 94 -9.78 -16.13 17.74
C LYS A 94 -8.54 -17.05 17.72
N ILE A 95 -7.94 -17.25 16.54
CA ILE A 95 -6.71 -18.03 16.37
C ILE A 95 -5.54 -17.29 17.00
N ARG A 96 -5.42 -15.97 16.80
CA ARG A 96 -4.36 -15.15 17.41
C ARG A 96 -4.38 -15.21 18.93
N ILE A 97 -5.57 -15.10 19.53
CA ILE A 97 -5.74 -15.16 20.98
C ILE A 97 -5.37 -16.55 21.51
N ALA A 98 -5.85 -17.62 20.86
CA ALA A 98 -5.55 -18.99 21.28
C ALA A 98 -4.06 -19.33 21.12
N ALA A 99 -3.43 -18.95 20.01
CA ALA A 99 -2.00 -19.15 19.78
C ALA A 99 -1.17 -18.45 20.87
N LYS A 100 -1.48 -17.19 21.19
CA LYS A 100 -0.79 -16.47 22.26
C LYS A 100 -0.92 -17.17 23.61
N LYS A 101 -2.13 -17.62 23.97
CA LYS A 101 -2.34 -18.37 25.22
C LYS A 101 -1.52 -19.66 25.26
N LEU A 102 -1.43 -20.37 24.13
CA LEU A 102 -0.66 -21.60 24.01
C LEU A 102 0.83 -21.34 24.21
N THR A 103 1.39 -20.35 23.52
CA THR A 103 2.80 -19.94 23.65
C THR A 103 3.14 -19.45 25.06
N ASP A 104 2.26 -18.64 25.67
CA ASP A 104 2.45 -18.15 27.04
C ASP A 104 2.43 -19.32 28.05
N ALA A 105 1.51 -20.27 27.89
CA ALA A 105 1.39 -21.45 28.75
C ALA A 105 2.58 -22.42 28.59
N GLU A 106 3.03 -22.65 27.36
CA GLU A 106 4.22 -23.46 27.07
C GLU A 106 5.49 -22.85 27.68
N SER A 107 5.66 -21.53 27.53
CA SER A 107 6.79 -20.79 28.11
C SER A 107 6.78 -20.87 29.64
N ALA A 108 5.61 -20.72 30.27
CA ALA A 108 5.46 -20.83 31.72
C ALA A 108 5.77 -22.25 32.23
N MET A 109 5.30 -23.28 31.53
CA MET A 109 5.60 -24.69 31.84
C MET A 109 7.10 -24.97 31.73
N ASN A 110 7.74 -24.55 30.63
CA ASN A 110 9.19 -24.72 30.44
C ASN A 110 9.99 -24.01 31.55
N LEU A 111 9.59 -22.79 31.93
CA LEU A 111 10.24 -22.06 33.02
C LEU A 111 10.09 -22.79 34.37
N ALA A 112 8.89 -23.24 34.73
CA ALA A 112 8.64 -23.97 35.97
C ALA A 112 9.44 -25.29 36.04
N MET A 113 9.52 -26.01 34.92
CA MET A 113 10.34 -27.22 34.80
C MET A 113 11.83 -26.92 34.99
N THR A 114 12.37 -25.88 34.36
CA THR A 114 13.79 -25.49 34.53
C THR A 114 14.10 -24.99 35.94
N ALA A 115 13.13 -24.39 36.63
CA ALA A 115 13.27 -23.91 38.00
C ALA A 115 13.10 -25.02 39.07
N GLY A 116 12.78 -26.26 38.66
CA GLY A 116 12.55 -27.38 39.58
C GLY A 116 11.33 -27.18 40.50
N GLN A 117 10.36 -26.37 40.07
CA GLN A 117 9.14 -26.09 40.82
C GLN A 117 8.06 -27.14 40.55
N ASP A 118 7.13 -27.29 41.50
CA ASP A 118 5.89 -28.00 41.23
C ASP A 118 5.11 -27.27 40.13
N SER A 119 4.83 -27.97 39.04
CA SER A 119 4.32 -27.40 37.78
C SER A 119 2.94 -27.94 37.41
N GLU A 120 2.21 -28.56 38.34
CA GLU A 120 0.87 -29.10 38.08
C GLU A 120 -0.07 -28.02 37.51
N LYS A 121 -0.01 -26.80 38.06
CA LYS A 121 -0.83 -25.67 37.58
C LYS A 121 -0.47 -25.26 36.15
N GLU A 122 0.81 -25.14 35.84
CA GLU A 122 1.31 -24.76 34.50
C GLU A 122 1.01 -25.86 33.47
N GLN A 123 1.15 -27.13 33.85
CA GLN A 123 0.77 -28.29 33.02
C GLN A 123 -0.72 -28.30 32.72
N MET A 124 -1.57 -28.04 33.72
CA MET A 124 -3.02 -27.92 33.52
C MET A 124 -3.37 -26.74 32.60
N ALA A 125 -2.68 -25.60 32.76
CA ALA A 125 -2.89 -24.43 31.90
C ALA A 125 -2.50 -24.73 30.44
N TYR A 126 -1.37 -25.42 30.22
CA TYR A 126 -0.94 -25.85 28.89
C TYR A 126 -1.90 -26.87 28.26
N ALA A 127 -2.36 -27.85 29.03
CA ALA A 127 -3.37 -28.82 28.57
C ALA A 127 -4.69 -28.13 28.17
N GLN A 128 -5.15 -27.14 28.95
CA GLN A 128 -6.33 -26.35 28.60
C GLN A 128 -6.09 -25.54 27.32
N ALA A 129 -4.91 -24.91 27.17
CA ALA A 129 -4.58 -24.15 25.98
C ALA A 129 -4.53 -25.03 24.71
N LEU A 130 -4.06 -26.27 24.81
CA LEU A 130 -4.11 -27.26 23.72
C LEU A 130 -5.55 -27.63 23.34
N SER A 131 -6.42 -27.84 24.33
CA SER A 131 -7.85 -28.09 24.08
C SER A 131 -8.51 -26.88 23.40
N ASP A 132 -8.30 -25.68 23.93
CA ASP A 132 -8.81 -24.43 23.36
C ASP A 132 -8.33 -24.23 21.92
N TRP A 133 -7.07 -24.58 21.63
CA TRP A 133 -6.50 -24.54 20.28
C TRP A 133 -7.21 -25.49 19.31
N GLY A 134 -7.49 -26.72 19.74
CA GLY A 134 -8.27 -27.68 18.96
C GLY A 134 -9.69 -27.18 18.69
N ASP A 135 -10.40 -26.74 19.74
CA ASP A 135 -11.80 -26.34 19.68
C ASP A 135 -12.04 -25.13 18.77
N ILE A 136 -11.06 -24.22 18.69
CA ILE A 136 -11.18 -23.01 17.87
C ILE A 136 -10.87 -23.24 16.37
N GLY A 137 -10.38 -24.43 16.02
CA GLY A 137 -9.95 -24.82 14.67
C GLY A 137 -8.46 -24.59 14.40
N GLY A 138 -7.63 -24.60 15.44
CA GLY A 138 -6.18 -24.38 15.32
C GLY A 138 -5.47 -25.42 14.45
N TYR A 139 -5.81 -26.70 14.60
CA TYR A 139 -5.25 -27.76 13.76
C TYR A 139 -5.70 -27.66 12.29
N ASP A 140 -6.92 -27.21 12.03
CA ASP A 140 -7.38 -26.93 10.65
C ASP A 140 -6.59 -25.78 10.03
N ALA A 141 -6.25 -24.77 10.84
CA ALA A 141 -5.39 -23.67 10.41
C ALA A 141 -3.97 -24.18 10.09
N GLU A 142 -3.40 -25.06 10.91
CA GLU A 142 -2.08 -25.66 10.65
C GLU A 142 -2.06 -26.51 9.37
N VAL A 143 -3.11 -27.28 9.09
CA VAL A 143 -3.23 -28.02 7.81
C VAL A 143 -3.27 -27.07 6.61
N MET A 144 -4.01 -25.97 6.73
CA MET A 144 -4.04 -24.95 5.68
C MET A 144 -2.70 -24.24 5.52
N TRP A 145 -2.01 -23.95 6.63
CA TRP A 145 -0.65 -23.39 6.62
C TRP A 145 0.34 -24.33 5.95
N ASP A 146 0.26 -25.63 6.20
CA ASP A 146 1.10 -26.65 5.55
C ASP A 146 0.94 -26.67 4.03
N GLN A 147 -0.31 -26.63 3.54
CA GLN A 147 -0.58 -26.51 2.11
C GLN A 147 -0.01 -25.23 1.53
N CYS A 148 -0.19 -24.09 2.23
CA CYS A 148 0.33 -22.80 1.78
C CYS A 148 1.86 -22.76 1.73
N CYS A 149 2.54 -23.29 2.76
CA CYS A 149 3.99 -23.40 2.81
C CYS A 149 4.51 -24.32 1.70
N THR A 150 3.86 -25.46 1.47
CA THR A 150 4.26 -26.43 0.44
C THR A 150 4.17 -25.81 -0.95
N GLU A 151 3.11 -25.07 -1.26
CA GLU A 151 2.94 -24.43 -2.57
C GLU A 151 3.80 -23.17 -2.75
N ALA A 152 3.99 -22.39 -1.69
CA ALA A 152 4.74 -21.14 -1.75
C ALA A 152 6.26 -21.37 -1.71
N LEU A 153 6.72 -22.26 -0.84
CA LEU A 153 8.13 -22.52 -0.53
C LEU A 153 8.67 -23.87 -1.01
N GLY A 154 7.79 -24.83 -1.34
CA GLY A 154 8.21 -26.21 -1.59
C GLY A 154 8.64 -26.97 -0.33
N LYS A 155 8.21 -26.52 0.86
CA LYS A 155 8.52 -27.12 2.17
C LYS A 155 7.26 -27.16 3.02
N THR A 156 7.15 -28.19 3.86
CA THR A 156 6.04 -28.35 4.81
C THR A 156 6.07 -27.27 5.89
N PHE A 157 4.94 -27.05 6.56
CA PHE A 157 4.85 -26.12 7.67
C PHE A 157 5.78 -26.55 8.81
N ASP A 158 5.83 -27.84 9.16
CA ASP A 158 6.68 -28.36 10.22
C ASP A 158 8.17 -28.06 10.00
N GLU A 159 8.64 -28.06 8.75
CA GLU A 159 10.03 -27.74 8.40
C GLU A 159 10.37 -26.25 8.53
N VAL A 160 9.37 -25.37 8.47
CA VAL A 160 9.58 -23.92 8.37
C VAL A 160 9.00 -23.11 9.52
N ALA A 161 8.08 -23.68 10.31
CA ALA A 161 7.33 -22.98 11.35
C ALA A 161 8.22 -22.19 12.29
N GLU A 162 9.28 -22.84 12.82
CA GLU A 162 10.21 -22.28 13.80
C GLU A 162 11.37 -21.49 13.17
N ARG A 163 11.44 -21.42 11.83
CA ARG A 163 12.47 -20.61 11.17
C ARG A 163 12.11 -19.13 11.36
N GLU A 164 13.12 -18.31 11.58
CA GLU A 164 12.93 -16.85 11.54
C GLU A 164 12.36 -16.42 10.18
N ALA A 165 11.27 -15.66 10.22
CA ALA A 165 10.60 -15.16 9.02
C ALA A 165 11.57 -14.35 8.15
N ALA A 166 12.49 -13.60 8.77
CA ALA A 166 13.52 -12.82 8.10
C ALA A 166 14.49 -13.64 7.23
N THR A 167 14.54 -14.98 7.39
CA THR A 167 15.35 -15.86 6.54
C THR A 167 14.67 -16.17 5.19
N LEU A 168 13.37 -15.90 5.07
CA LEU A 168 12.63 -15.97 3.81
C LEU A 168 12.83 -14.68 3.02
N SER A 169 12.83 -14.78 1.69
CA SER A 169 12.77 -13.58 0.86
C SER A 169 11.44 -12.85 1.03
N GLY A 170 11.42 -11.52 0.88
CA GLY A 170 10.18 -10.74 1.03
C GLY A 170 9.06 -11.19 0.07
N GLY A 171 9.42 -11.71 -1.11
CA GLY A 171 8.45 -12.30 -2.04
C GLY A 171 7.85 -13.62 -1.53
N GLU A 172 8.66 -14.48 -0.91
CA GLU A 172 8.19 -15.72 -0.28
C GLU A 172 7.27 -15.43 0.90
N GLN A 173 7.66 -14.51 1.79
CA GLN A 173 6.83 -14.08 2.93
C GLN A 173 5.45 -13.61 2.45
N LYS A 174 5.41 -12.73 1.45
CA LYS A 174 4.17 -12.24 0.86
C LYS A 174 3.35 -13.35 0.23
N LYS A 175 3.98 -14.24 -0.54
CA LYS A 175 3.27 -15.33 -1.23
C LYS A 175 2.55 -16.25 -0.23
N ILE A 176 3.21 -16.63 0.87
CA ILE A 176 2.58 -17.46 1.92
C ILE A 176 1.42 -16.70 2.55
N VAL A 177 1.63 -15.45 2.98
CA VAL A 177 0.58 -14.65 3.64
C VAL A 177 -0.62 -14.46 2.72
N LEU A 178 -0.39 -14.15 1.44
CA LEU A 178 -1.45 -14.01 0.45
C LEU A 178 -2.24 -15.30 0.28
N GLN A 179 -1.58 -16.46 0.21
CA GLN A 179 -2.26 -17.76 0.15
C GLN A 179 -3.14 -18.02 1.38
N VAL A 180 -2.60 -17.76 2.58
CA VAL A 180 -3.34 -17.91 3.83
C VAL A 180 -4.58 -17.02 3.88
N LEU A 181 -4.45 -15.76 3.46
CA LEU A 181 -5.58 -14.81 3.43
C LEU A 181 -6.63 -15.19 2.37
N LEU A 182 -6.18 -15.64 1.19
CA LEU A 182 -7.08 -16.04 0.09
C LEU A 182 -7.83 -17.33 0.38
N ARG A 183 -7.21 -18.29 1.07
CA ARG A 183 -7.83 -19.56 1.50
C ARG A 183 -8.57 -19.45 2.82
N GLY A 184 -8.22 -18.47 3.63
CA GLY A 184 -8.80 -18.25 4.94
C GLY A 184 -10.31 -18.01 4.90
N PRO A 185 -10.99 -18.07 6.04
CA PRO A 185 -12.44 -17.92 6.13
C PRO A 185 -12.95 -16.49 5.93
N GLU A 186 -12.11 -15.47 6.10
CA GLU A 186 -12.51 -14.05 6.04
C GLU A 186 -13.06 -13.66 4.66
N GLU A 187 -14.27 -13.11 4.59
CA GLU A 187 -14.92 -12.80 3.30
C GLU A 187 -14.39 -11.50 2.67
N VAL A 188 -13.73 -10.65 3.45
CA VAL A 188 -13.16 -9.37 3.02
C VAL A 188 -11.64 -9.37 3.22
N LEU A 189 -10.91 -8.90 2.21
CA LEU A 189 -9.47 -8.71 2.26
C LEU A 189 -9.10 -7.23 2.11
N LEU A 190 -8.17 -6.79 2.94
CA LEU A 190 -7.50 -5.50 2.86
C LEU A 190 -6.01 -5.72 2.58
N LEU A 191 -5.55 -5.38 1.38
CA LEU A 191 -4.19 -5.68 0.92
C LEU A 191 -3.39 -4.40 0.64
N ASP A 192 -2.38 -4.11 1.45
CA ASP A 192 -1.52 -2.94 1.25
C ASP A 192 -0.23 -3.33 0.49
N GLU A 193 -0.12 -2.88 -0.77
CA GLU A 193 0.98 -3.16 -1.70
C GLU A 193 1.30 -4.67 -1.86
N PRO A 194 0.33 -5.51 -2.27
CA PRO A 194 0.50 -6.95 -2.35
C PRO A 194 1.51 -7.40 -3.43
N ASP A 195 1.70 -6.61 -4.47
CA ASP A 195 2.60 -6.92 -5.60
C ASP A 195 4.08 -6.57 -5.34
N ASN A 196 4.35 -5.74 -4.33
CA ASN A 196 5.71 -5.31 -4.03
C ASN A 196 6.59 -6.50 -3.66
N TYR A 197 7.84 -6.53 -4.14
CA TYR A 197 8.80 -7.64 -3.98
C TYR A 197 8.41 -8.96 -4.66
N LEU A 198 7.28 -9.06 -5.36
CA LEU A 198 6.96 -10.22 -6.17
C LEU A 198 7.69 -10.16 -7.51
N ASP A 199 8.21 -11.29 -7.96
CA ASP A 199 8.71 -11.44 -9.32
C ASP A 199 7.55 -11.55 -10.32
N VAL A 200 7.84 -11.39 -11.62
CA VAL A 200 6.80 -11.35 -12.66
C VAL A 200 5.88 -12.59 -12.63
N PRO A 201 6.38 -13.84 -12.48
CA PRO A 201 5.50 -15.00 -12.32
C PRO A 201 4.60 -14.93 -11.10
N SER A 202 5.13 -14.48 -9.94
CA SER A 202 4.33 -14.36 -8.72
C SER A 202 3.29 -13.25 -8.80
N LYS A 203 3.56 -12.15 -9.52
CA LYS A 203 2.56 -11.11 -9.80
C LYS A 203 1.40 -11.65 -10.63
N ARG A 204 1.68 -12.40 -11.70
CA ARG A 204 0.64 -13.05 -12.51
C ARG A 204 -0.16 -14.08 -11.74
N TRP A 205 0.50 -14.83 -10.85
CA TRP A 205 -0.18 -15.73 -9.93
C TRP A 205 -1.16 -14.95 -9.03
N LEU A 206 -0.70 -13.87 -8.39
CA LEU A 206 -1.53 -13.01 -7.55
C LEU A 206 -2.75 -12.44 -8.31
N GLU A 207 -2.54 -11.95 -9.54
CA GLU A 207 -3.62 -11.48 -10.41
C GLU A 207 -4.70 -12.55 -10.60
N ASN A 208 -4.30 -13.77 -10.97
CA ASN A 208 -5.22 -14.88 -11.20
C ASN A 208 -5.96 -15.30 -9.92
N GLU A 209 -5.28 -15.35 -8.78
CA GLU A 209 -5.92 -15.64 -7.48
C GLU A 209 -6.96 -14.58 -7.11
N LEU A 210 -6.64 -13.29 -7.27
CA LEU A 210 -7.58 -12.21 -6.95
C LEU A 210 -8.77 -12.18 -7.90
N ILE A 211 -8.57 -12.48 -9.19
CA ILE A 211 -9.64 -12.56 -10.19
C ILE A 211 -10.57 -13.73 -9.89
N SER A 212 -10.01 -14.90 -9.58
CA SER A 212 -10.79 -16.13 -9.31
C SER A 212 -11.49 -16.12 -7.95
N SER A 213 -10.97 -15.33 -6.99
CA SER A 213 -11.54 -15.21 -5.66
C SER A 213 -12.93 -14.58 -5.66
N LYS A 214 -13.84 -15.18 -4.89
CA LYS A 214 -15.17 -14.63 -4.61
C LYS A 214 -15.18 -13.61 -3.48
N LYS A 215 -14.05 -13.42 -2.80
CA LYS A 215 -13.93 -12.47 -1.69
C LYS A 215 -14.06 -11.03 -2.18
N THR A 216 -14.47 -10.17 -1.26
CA THR A 216 -14.41 -8.72 -1.43
C THR A 216 -12.99 -8.27 -1.14
N VAL A 217 -12.36 -7.50 -2.04
CA VAL A 217 -10.97 -7.09 -1.90
C VAL A 217 -10.86 -5.57 -2.03
N LEU A 218 -10.32 -4.93 -1.01
CA LEU A 218 -9.80 -3.57 -1.08
C LEU A 218 -8.27 -3.66 -1.10
N PHE A 219 -7.63 -3.17 -2.15
CA PHE A 219 -6.17 -3.22 -2.24
C PHE A 219 -5.54 -1.90 -2.65
N VAL A 220 -4.35 -1.63 -2.12
CA VAL A 220 -3.51 -0.49 -2.51
C VAL A 220 -2.40 -1.02 -3.40
N SER A 221 -2.24 -0.48 -4.59
CA SER A 221 -1.12 -0.81 -5.46
C SER A 221 -0.74 0.37 -6.35
N HIS A 222 0.53 0.41 -6.71
CA HIS A 222 1.08 1.32 -7.71
C HIS A 222 1.35 0.62 -9.04
N ASP A 223 1.14 -0.70 -9.12
CA ASP A 223 1.33 -1.49 -10.33
C ASP A 223 0.11 -1.36 -11.25
N ARG A 224 0.35 -0.75 -12.40
CA ARG A 224 -0.70 -0.49 -13.41
C ARG A 224 -1.24 -1.79 -14.00
N GLU A 225 -0.44 -2.84 -14.10
CA GLU A 225 -0.88 -4.13 -14.64
C GLU A 225 -1.87 -4.79 -13.69
N LEU A 226 -1.52 -4.88 -12.39
CA LEU A 226 -2.43 -5.39 -11.35
C LEU A 226 -3.73 -4.57 -11.27
N LEU A 227 -3.61 -3.24 -11.28
CA LEU A 227 -4.77 -2.35 -11.23
C LEU A 227 -5.70 -2.59 -12.43
N ASN A 228 -5.16 -2.70 -13.63
CA ASN A 228 -5.97 -2.95 -14.84
C ASN A 228 -6.60 -4.35 -14.84
N ALA A 229 -5.85 -5.38 -14.44
CA ALA A 229 -6.31 -6.76 -14.50
C ALA A 229 -7.36 -7.11 -13.45
N VAL A 230 -7.20 -6.58 -12.23
CA VAL A 230 -7.98 -7.02 -11.06
C VAL A 230 -9.09 -6.03 -10.69
N SER A 231 -8.85 -4.72 -10.79
CA SER A 231 -9.79 -3.75 -10.25
C SER A 231 -11.05 -3.59 -11.11
N ASN A 232 -12.21 -3.69 -10.48
CA ASN A 232 -13.51 -3.41 -11.11
C ASN A 232 -14.08 -2.05 -10.70
N LYS A 233 -13.55 -1.46 -9.62
CA LYS A 233 -13.82 -0.08 -9.19
C LYS A 233 -12.55 0.51 -8.61
N ILE A 234 -12.50 1.84 -8.62
CA ILE A 234 -11.34 2.57 -8.10
C ILE A 234 -11.80 3.64 -7.13
N VAL A 235 -11.29 3.58 -5.91
CA VAL A 235 -11.40 4.66 -4.94
C VAL A 235 -10.13 5.50 -5.07
N THR A 236 -10.30 6.77 -5.44
CA THR A 236 -9.19 7.70 -5.57
C THR A 236 -9.19 8.64 -4.38
N LEU A 237 -8.09 8.65 -3.63
CA LEU A 237 -7.81 9.61 -2.57
C LEU A 237 -7.04 10.78 -3.17
N GLU A 238 -7.70 11.92 -3.33
CA GLU A 238 -7.13 13.11 -3.97
C GLU A 238 -6.75 14.17 -2.96
N GLN A 239 -5.66 14.88 -3.26
CA GLN A 239 -5.21 15.99 -2.44
C GLN A 239 -6.10 17.21 -2.63
N GLY A 240 -6.63 17.72 -1.53
CA GLY A 240 -7.47 18.92 -1.48
C GLY A 240 -6.88 19.98 -0.54
N ALA A 241 -7.24 21.25 -0.76
CA ALA A 241 -6.78 22.36 0.06
C ALA A 241 -7.28 22.28 1.52
N LEU A 242 -8.41 21.62 1.74
CA LEU A 242 -9.08 21.46 3.04
C LEU A 242 -8.92 20.04 3.60
N GLY A 243 -7.92 19.29 3.13
CA GLY A 243 -7.72 17.87 3.41
C GLY A 243 -8.07 16.99 2.22
N ASN A 244 -7.65 15.72 2.29
CA ASN A 244 -7.80 14.78 1.19
C ASN A 244 -9.21 14.16 1.22
N THR A 245 -9.83 14.09 0.05
CA THR A 245 -11.18 13.55 -0.14
C THR A 245 -11.15 12.34 -1.04
N THR A 246 -12.19 11.51 -0.99
CA THR A 246 -12.32 10.35 -1.88
C THR A 246 -13.38 10.54 -2.94
N TRP A 247 -13.15 9.95 -4.10
CA TRP A 247 -14.22 9.70 -5.07
C TRP A 247 -14.08 8.30 -5.66
N MET A 248 -15.20 7.74 -6.11
CA MET A 248 -15.25 6.40 -6.66
C MET A 248 -15.50 6.44 -8.17
N HIS A 249 -14.66 5.72 -8.91
CA HIS A 249 -14.85 5.38 -10.30
C HIS A 249 -15.47 3.99 -10.40
N GLY A 250 -16.58 3.89 -11.13
CA GLY A 250 -17.34 2.64 -11.28
C GLY A 250 -16.78 1.66 -12.31
N GLY A 251 -15.67 2.00 -12.98
CA GLY A 251 -15.00 1.14 -13.96
C GLY A 251 -13.60 0.71 -13.54
N ASN A 252 -12.89 0.09 -14.49
CA ASN A 252 -11.51 -0.35 -14.34
C ASN A 252 -10.49 0.81 -14.41
N PHE A 253 -9.21 0.47 -14.24
CA PHE A 253 -8.12 1.45 -14.25
C PHE A 253 -7.81 2.07 -15.62
N GLU A 254 -8.12 1.39 -16.72
CA GLU A 254 -7.96 1.94 -18.07
C GLU A 254 -8.84 3.18 -18.29
N THR A 255 -10.11 3.10 -17.89
CA THR A 255 -11.09 4.19 -18.06
C THR A 255 -10.97 5.29 -17.01
N TRP A 256 -10.24 5.04 -15.93
CA TRP A 256 -10.08 5.98 -14.81
C TRP A 256 -9.38 7.29 -15.21
N HIS A 257 -8.35 7.21 -16.06
CA HIS A 257 -7.58 8.39 -16.45
C HIS A 257 -8.44 9.43 -17.18
N GLU A 258 -9.31 8.98 -18.09
CA GLU A 258 -10.25 9.85 -18.82
C GLU A 258 -11.34 10.38 -17.90
N ALA A 259 -11.91 9.52 -17.04
CA ALA A 259 -12.90 9.93 -16.05
C ALA A 259 -12.37 11.02 -15.11
N ARG A 260 -11.10 10.89 -14.67
CA ARG A 260 -10.44 11.90 -13.83
C ARG A 260 -10.24 13.22 -14.57
N LYS A 261 -9.78 13.19 -15.83
CA LYS A 261 -9.64 14.41 -16.65
C LYS A 261 -10.99 15.11 -16.85
N ALA A 262 -12.04 14.37 -17.20
CA ALA A 262 -13.39 14.92 -17.37
C ALA A 262 -13.94 15.52 -16.07
N ARG A 263 -13.74 14.85 -14.94
CA ARG A 263 -14.11 15.35 -13.60
C ARG A 263 -13.37 16.65 -13.27
N ASN A 264 -12.06 16.70 -13.48
CA ASN A 264 -11.25 17.88 -13.20
C ASN A 264 -11.63 19.07 -14.09
N ALA A 265 -11.89 18.81 -15.39
CA ALA A 265 -12.36 19.84 -16.32
C ALA A 265 -13.73 20.41 -15.88
N ARG A 266 -14.64 19.55 -15.42
CA ARG A 266 -15.94 19.99 -14.88
C ARG A 266 -15.78 20.87 -13.64
N PHE A 267 -14.88 20.52 -12.72
CA PHE A 267 -14.60 21.35 -11.54
C PHE A 267 -13.96 22.68 -11.91
N ALA A 268 -13.01 22.69 -12.84
CA ALA A 268 -12.41 23.93 -13.33
C ALA A 268 -13.46 24.86 -13.97
N GLU A 269 -14.39 24.30 -14.75
CA GLU A 269 -15.48 25.08 -15.36
C GLU A 269 -16.45 25.63 -14.31
N LEU A 270 -16.84 24.83 -13.31
CA LEU A 270 -17.70 25.27 -12.22
C LEU A 270 -17.05 26.38 -11.40
N LEU A 271 -15.76 26.24 -11.09
CA LEU A 271 -15.00 27.24 -10.36
C LEU A 271 -14.90 28.55 -11.16
N LEU A 272 -14.58 28.47 -12.45
CA LEU A 272 -14.51 29.64 -13.32
C LEU A 272 -15.85 30.38 -13.38
N ARG A 273 -16.97 29.66 -13.55
CA ARG A 273 -18.32 30.25 -13.56
C ARG A 273 -18.65 30.92 -12.23
N TRP A 274 -18.28 30.29 -11.11
CA TRP A 274 -18.49 30.85 -9.78
C TRP A 274 -17.65 32.12 -9.56
N GLU A 275 -16.38 32.13 -9.97
CA GLU A 275 -15.50 33.30 -9.87
C GLU A 275 -16.02 34.47 -10.70
N GLN A 276 -16.46 34.21 -11.94
CA GLN A 276 -17.06 35.22 -12.81
C GLN A 276 -18.34 35.82 -12.19
N GLU A 277 -19.22 34.99 -11.63
CA GLU A 277 -20.43 35.49 -10.97
C GLU A 277 -20.09 36.24 -9.67
N ARG A 278 -19.09 35.78 -8.90
CA ARG A 278 -18.60 36.48 -7.71
C ARG A 278 -18.13 37.89 -8.08
N ASP A 279 -17.29 38.00 -9.09
CA ASP A 279 -16.70 39.28 -9.51
C ASP A 279 -17.78 40.21 -10.07
N ARG A 280 -18.74 39.67 -10.86
CA ARG A 280 -19.91 40.42 -11.32
C ARG A 280 -20.74 40.98 -10.17
N LEU A 281 -21.05 40.15 -9.16
CA LEU A 281 -21.83 40.59 -7.99
C LEU A 281 -21.05 41.63 -7.17
N LYS A 282 -19.75 41.43 -7.00
CA LYS A 282 -18.85 42.36 -6.30
C LYS A 282 -18.82 43.73 -6.99
N ASP A 283 -18.71 43.77 -8.31
CA ASP A 283 -18.72 45.02 -9.08
C ASP A 283 -20.09 45.70 -9.07
N LEU A 284 -21.18 44.92 -9.08
CA LEU A 284 -22.53 45.45 -8.91
C LEU A 284 -22.72 46.09 -7.53
N VAL A 285 -22.24 45.43 -6.46
CA VAL A 285 -22.28 45.98 -5.10
C VAL A 285 -21.50 47.30 -5.03
N ARG A 286 -20.29 47.36 -5.60
CA ARG A 286 -19.49 48.60 -5.67
C ARG A 286 -20.20 49.71 -6.44
N THR A 287 -20.80 49.38 -7.59
CA THR A 287 -21.53 50.36 -8.41
C THR A 287 -22.73 50.92 -7.64
N LEU A 288 -23.50 50.05 -6.99
CA LEU A 288 -24.65 50.45 -6.18
C LEU A 288 -24.24 51.22 -4.92
N GLN A 289 -23.06 50.94 -4.35
CA GLN A 289 -22.51 51.71 -3.24
C GLN A 289 -22.30 53.18 -3.63
N VAL A 290 -21.70 53.43 -4.79
CA VAL A 290 -21.48 54.78 -5.33
C VAL A 290 -22.82 55.47 -5.61
N GLN A 291 -23.78 54.77 -6.21
CA GLN A 291 -25.11 55.32 -6.51
C GLN A 291 -25.96 55.59 -5.26
N ALA A 292 -25.85 54.76 -4.23
CA ALA A 292 -26.54 54.95 -2.96
C ALA A 292 -26.00 56.14 -2.17
N ALA A 293 -24.74 56.54 -2.38
CA ALA A 293 -24.16 57.73 -1.77
C ALA A 293 -24.80 59.03 -2.31
N SER A 294 -25.35 59.01 -3.53
CA SER A 294 -25.97 60.18 -4.18
C SER A 294 -27.50 60.14 -4.21
N SER A 295 -28.15 59.00 -3.93
CA SER A 295 -29.61 58.85 -3.97
C SER A 295 -30.16 57.96 -2.83
N PRO A 296 -31.11 58.46 -2.01
CA PRO A 296 -31.76 57.69 -0.94
C PRO A 296 -32.50 56.44 -1.43
N ASP A 297 -33.11 56.49 -2.62
CA ASP A 297 -33.89 55.38 -3.19
C ASP A 297 -33.00 54.17 -3.54
N MET A 298 -31.72 54.43 -3.88
CA MET A 298 -30.74 53.41 -4.25
C MET A 298 -30.16 52.69 -3.02
N ALA A 299 -30.30 53.25 -1.82
CA ALA A 299 -29.82 52.63 -0.57
C ALA A 299 -30.52 51.29 -0.27
N SER A 300 -31.82 51.17 -0.60
CA SER A 300 -32.58 49.93 -0.44
C SER A 300 -32.03 48.80 -1.33
N LYS A 301 -31.76 49.10 -2.61
CA LYS A 301 -31.19 48.17 -3.59
C LYS A 301 -29.76 47.76 -3.24
N TYR A 302 -28.97 48.69 -2.74
CA TYR A 302 -27.61 48.40 -2.25
C TYR A 302 -27.63 47.38 -1.11
N ARG A 303 -28.45 47.59 -0.06
CA ARG A 303 -28.57 46.64 1.07
C ARG A 303 -29.04 45.25 0.61
N ALA A 304 -29.98 45.21 -0.33
CA ALA A 304 -30.44 43.94 -0.91
C ALA A 304 -29.32 43.20 -1.65
N MET A 305 -28.51 43.90 -2.46
CA MET A 305 -27.37 43.29 -3.14
C MET A 305 -26.24 42.89 -2.20
N GLN A 306 -25.95 43.67 -1.14
CA GLN A 306 -25.00 43.25 -0.11
C GLN A 306 -25.42 41.93 0.54
N THR A 307 -26.71 41.79 0.87
CA THR A 307 -27.23 40.56 1.46
C THR A 307 -27.12 39.39 0.48
N ARG A 308 -27.42 39.61 -0.80
CA ARG A 308 -27.28 38.59 -1.84
C ARG A 308 -25.83 38.16 -2.03
N PHE A 309 -24.90 39.11 -2.09
CA PHE A 309 -23.47 38.83 -2.23
C PHE A 309 -22.93 38.08 -1.01
N ARG A 310 -23.29 38.50 0.21
CA ARG A 310 -22.92 37.78 1.43
C ARG A 310 -23.43 36.34 1.41
N LYS A 311 -24.70 36.12 1.08
CA LYS A 311 -25.27 34.77 0.94
C LYS A 311 -24.57 33.94 -0.13
N PHE A 312 -24.16 34.56 -1.24
CA PHE A 312 -23.40 33.90 -2.29
C PHE A 312 -22.01 33.48 -1.80
N GLU A 313 -21.32 34.32 -1.02
CA GLU A 313 -20.03 33.99 -0.41
C GLU A 313 -20.17 32.95 0.72
N GLU A 314 -21.25 32.98 1.50
CA GLU A 314 -21.56 32.00 2.55
C GLU A 314 -21.76 30.58 1.98
N VAL A 315 -22.31 30.44 0.77
CA VAL A 315 -22.41 29.14 0.07
C VAL A 315 -21.02 28.60 -0.29
N GLY A 316 -20.03 29.48 -0.46
CA GLY A 316 -18.65 29.11 -0.75
C GLY A 316 -18.39 28.77 -2.22
N ALA A 317 -17.10 28.69 -2.56
CA ALA A 317 -16.65 28.26 -3.88
C ALA A 317 -16.85 26.75 -4.07
N PRO A 318 -17.16 26.28 -5.30
CA PRO A 318 -17.12 24.86 -5.60
C PRO A 318 -15.70 24.30 -5.39
N PRO A 319 -15.56 22.96 -5.22
CA PRO A 319 -14.25 22.34 -5.03
C PRO A 319 -13.33 22.65 -6.22
N ALA A 320 -12.13 23.12 -5.90
CA ALA A 320 -11.10 23.34 -6.91
C ALA A 320 -10.63 22.00 -7.50
N PRO A 321 -10.22 21.98 -8.78
CA PRO A 321 -9.57 20.80 -9.34
C PRO A 321 -8.32 20.45 -8.51
N PRO A 322 -8.06 19.14 -8.31
CA PRO A 322 -6.87 18.70 -7.58
C PRO A 322 -5.59 19.19 -8.26
N LEU A 323 -4.56 19.47 -7.47
CA LEU A 323 -3.26 19.91 -7.98
C LEU A 323 -2.60 18.81 -8.82
N GLU A 324 -2.27 19.11 -10.08
CA GLU A 324 -1.44 18.23 -10.90
C GLU A 324 0.04 18.45 -10.58
N GLN A 325 0.74 17.37 -10.23
CA GLN A 325 2.20 17.40 -10.06
C GLN A 325 2.85 16.98 -11.39
N ASP A 326 3.38 17.95 -12.16
CA ASP A 326 4.23 17.66 -13.33
C ASP A 326 5.68 17.46 -12.87
N VAL A 327 6.00 16.23 -12.44
CA VAL A 327 7.35 15.86 -12.02
C VAL A 327 8.16 15.44 -13.26
N ARG A 328 9.08 16.30 -13.69
CA ARG A 328 10.03 15.99 -14.77
C ARG A 328 11.39 15.62 -14.20
N VAL A 329 11.74 14.34 -14.29
CA VAL A 329 13.05 13.85 -13.86
C VAL A 329 14.09 14.16 -14.94
N GLY A 330 14.93 15.16 -14.69
CA GLY A 330 16.02 15.56 -15.59
C GLY A 330 17.32 14.81 -15.26
N LEU A 331 17.45 13.55 -15.66
CA LEU A 331 18.75 12.86 -15.59
C LEU A 331 19.68 13.43 -16.67
N ARG A 332 20.74 14.12 -16.27
CA ARG A 332 21.77 14.62 -17.17
C ARG A 332 23.00 13.72 -17.12
N GLY A 333 23.47 13.28 -18.30
CA GLY A 333 24.69 12.51 -18.46
C GLY A 333 25.85 13.36 -18.99
N GLY A 334 27.08 12.88 -18.78
CA GLY A 334 28.29 13.41 -19.44
C GLY A 334 28.62 12.67 -20.74
N ARG A 335 29.64 13.14 -21.46
CA ARG A 335 30.19 12.40 -22.62
C ARG A 335 30.78 11.06 -22.16
N THR A 336 30.36 9.98 -22.81
CA THR A 336 30.82 8.61 -22.50
C THR A 336 31.23 7.88 -23.78
N GLY A 337 31.93 6.75 -23.63
CA GLY A 337 32.28 5.87 -24.75
C GLY A 337 31.05 5.13 -25.30
N GLU A 338 31.17 4.64 -26.54
CA GLU A 338 30.09 3.90 -27.22
C GLU A 338 29.78 2.57 -26.53
N ARG A 339 30.80 1.83 -26.08
CA ARG A 339 30.64 0.64 -25.24
C ARG A 339 30.66 1.04 -23.77
N VAL A 340 29.61 0.71 -23.03
CA VAL A 340 29.37 1.15 -21.65
C VAL A 340 29.73 0.07 -20.63
N VAL A 341 29.30 -1.17 -20.86
CA VAL A 341 29.61 -2.33 -20.01
C VAL A 341 30.02 -3.50 -20.89
N THR A 342 31.04 -4.23 -20.47
CA THR A 342 31.50 -5.47 -21.11
C THR A 342 31.67 -6.51 -20.03
N CYS A 343 31.05 -7.68 -20.20
CA CYS A 343 31.22 -8.82 -19.32
C CYS A 343 31.72 -10.01 -20.12
N GLU A 344 32.78 -10.67 -19.65
CA GLU A 344 33.41 -11.81 -20.30
C GLU A 344 33.44 -12.97 -19.29
N ASN A 345 32.67 -14.03 -19.59
CA ASN A 345 32.50 -15.21 -18.75
C ASN A 345 32.24 -14.87 -17.27
N LEU A 346 31.48 -13.80 -17.03
CA LEU A 346 31.14 -13.34 -15.71
C LEU A 346 30.17 -14.32 -15.06
N ALA A 347 30.47 -14.76 -13.85
CA ALA A 347 29.54 -15.56 -13.04
C ALA A 347 29.51 -15.01 -11.61
N LEU A 348 28.31 -14.83 -11.07
CA LEU A 348 28.10 -14.51 -9.67
C LEU A 348 28.11 -15.81 -8.86
N ASP A 349 28.88 -15.83 -7.77
CA ASP A 349 29.10 -17.05 -6.99
C ASP A 349 27.77 -17.68 -6.53
N LYS A 350 27.56 -18.95 -6.91
CA LYS A 350 26.36 -19.76 -6.63
C LYS A 350 25.01 -19.18 -7.13
N LEU A 351 25.03 -18.15 -7.97
CA LEU A 351 23.82 -17.45 -8.40
C LEU A 351 23.58 -17.53 -9.91
N THR A 352 24.65 -17.54 -10.72
CA THR A 352 24.53 -17.57 -12.18
C THR A 352 25.57 -18.49 -12.80
N GLU A 353 25.22 -19.13 -13.91
CA GLU A 353 26.23 -19.71 -14.82
C GLU A 353 27.03 -18.60 -15.52
N PRO A 354 28.25 -18.87 -16.03
CA PRO A 354 29.05 -17.88 -16.74
C PRO A 354 28.34 -17.31 -17.96
N PHE A 355 28.30 -15.98 -18.07
CA PHE A 355 27.69 -15.29 -19.19
C PHE A 355 28.59 -14.18 -19.75
N THR A 356 28.42 -13.90 -21.04
CA THR A 356 29.16 -12.87 -21.78
C THR A 356 28.16 -11.98 -22.50
N PHE A 357 28.26 -10.67 -22.29
CA PHE A 357 27.39 -9.70 -22.93
C PHE A 357 28.00 -8.28 -22.94
N GLU A 358 27.52 -7.42 -23.83
CA GLU A 358 27.93 -6.02 -23.95
C GLU A 358 26.71 -5.09 -23.88
N VAL A 359 26.90 -3.89 -23.34
CA VAL A 359 25.91 -2.80 -23.34
C VAL A 359 26.51 -1.58 -23.99
N PHE A 360 25.77 -0.97 -24.92
CA PHE A 360 26.18 0.21 -25.66
C PHE A 360 25.45 1.48 -25.16
N PHE A 361 26.00 2.63 -25.52
CA PHE A 361 25.43 3.91 -25.16
C PHE A 361 24.07 4.11 -25.85
N GLY A 362 23.05 4.41 -25.05
CA GLY A 362 21.67 4.57 -25.52
C GLY A 362 20.82 3.31 -25.37
N ASP A 363 21.44 2.16 -25.08
CA ASP A 363 20.71 0.93 -24.82
C ASP A 363 19.82 1.05 -23.58
N ARG A 364 18.65 0.40 -23.67
CA ARG A 364 17.73 0.24 -22.55
C ARG A 364 17.62 -1.24 -22.24
N VAL A 365 18.38 -1.68 -21.23
CA VAL A 365 18.49 -3.10 -20.86
C VAL A 365 17.66 -3.37 -19.60
N ALA A 366 16.80 -4.37 -19.65
CA ALA A 366 16.06 -4.88 -18.50
C ALA A 366 16.61 -6.24 -18.07
N VAL A 367 17.03 -6.37 -16.81
CA VAL A 367 17.49 -7.64 -16.23
C VAL A 367 16.31 -8.35 -15.57
N LEU A 368 15.88 -9.47 -16.15
CA LEU A 368 14.73 -10.24 -15.69
C LEU A 368 15.18 -11.57 -15.06
N GLY A 369 14.38 -12.08 -14.11
CA GLY A 369 14.66 -13.33 -13.42
C GLY A 369 13.82 -13.48 -12.16
N LYS A 370 13.76 -14.68 -11.57
CA LYS A 370 13.09 -14.92 -10.30
C LYS A 370 13.78 -14.19 -9.14
N ASN A 371 13.11 -14.04 -8.01
CA ASN A 371 13.79 -13.55 -6.81
C ASN A 371 14.92 -14.50 -6.42
N GLY A 372 16.03 -13.94 -5.91
CA GLY A 372 17.20 -14.73 -5.55
C GLY A 372 18.14 -15.11 -6.71
N THR A 373 17.85 -14.80 -7.98
CA THR A 373 18.73 -15.16 -9.12
C THR A 373 19.95 -14.25 -9.30
N GLY A 374 20.33 -13.45 -8.29
CA GLY A 374 21.52 -12.58 -8.35
C GLY A 374 21.37 -11.23 -9.07
N LYS A 375 20.17 -10.83 -9.52
CA LYS A 375 19.95 -9.53 -10.22
C LYS A 375 20.51 -8.32 -9.46
N SER A 376 20.21 -8.21 -8.17
CA SER A 376 20.70 -7.09 -7.35
C SER A 376 22.19 -7.20 -7.03
N HIS A 377 22.76 -8.41 -7.02
CA HIS A 377 24.21 -8.61 -6.88
C HIS A 377 24.94 -8.15 -8.14
N PHE A 378 24.37 -8.46 -9.31
CA PHE A 378 24.88 -8.01 -10.60
C PHE A 378 24.93 -6.48 -10.73
N LEU A 379 23.83 -5.79 -10.38
CA LEU A 379 23.79 -4.33 -10.43
C LEU A 379 24.74 -3.68 -9.41
N ARG A 380 24.88 -4.25 -8.21
CA ARG A 380 25.85 -3.82 -7.20
C ARG A 380 27.30 -3.97 -7.70
N LEU A 381 27.61 -5.09 -8.33
CA LEU A 381 28.92 -5.34 -8.93
C LEU A 381 29.26 -4.28 -9.99
N ILE A 382 28.34 -4.00 -10.92
CA ILE A 382 28.54 -2.98 -11.97
C ILE A 382 28.64 -1.57 -11.39
N SER A 383 27.97 -1.29 -10.27
CA SER A 383 28.12 0.00 -9.58
C SER A 383 29.47 0.21 -8.90
N GLY A 384 30.32 -0.83 -8.84
CA GLY A 384 31.66 -0.78 -8.24
C GLY A 384 31.71 -1.29 -6.81
N GLU A 385 30.69 -2.00 -6.33
CA GLU A 385 30.72 -2.60 -4.99
C GLU A 385 31.65 -3.84 -4.99
N SER A 386 32.73 -3.78 -4.21
CA SER A 386 33.79 -4.81 -4.19
C SER A 386 33.44 -6.04 -3.34
N THR A 387 32.34 -6.01 -2.60
CA THR A 387 31.89 -7.09 -1.70
C THR A 387 31.24 -8.26 -2.46
N VAL A 388 30.90 -8.08 -3.74
CA VAL A 388 30.20 -9.08 -4.53
C VAL A 388 31.20 -10.11 -5.08
N ALA A 389 31.16 -11.32 -4.53
CA ALA A 389 31.94 -12.46 -5.01
C ALA A 389 31.50 -12.85 -6.44
N HIS A 390 32.46 -12.88 -7.36
CA HIS A 390 32.25 -13.23 -8.76
C HIS A 390 33.51 -13.84 -9.37
N THR A 391 33.34 -14.58 -10.46
CA THR A 391 34.41 -15.09 -11.33
C THR A 391 34.25 -14.52 -12.74
N GLY A 392 35.30 -14.57 -13.55
CA GLY A 392 35.31 -13.94 -14.87
C GLY A 392 35.74 -12.47 -14.79
N SER A 393 35.38 -11.67 -15.79
CA SER A 393 35.72 -10.24 -15.78
C SER A 393 34.59 -9.35 -16.27
N PHE A 394 34.54 -8.13 -15.74
CA PHE A 394 33.73 -7.05 -16.29
C PHE A 394 34.54 -5.77 -16.40
N LYS A 395 34.19 -4.93 -17.37
CA LYS A 395 34.84 -3.63 -17.61
C LYS A 395 33.78 -2.58 -17.91
N LEU A 396 33.98 -1.40 -17.33
CA LEU A 396 33.22 -0.20 -17.67
C LEU A 396 33.92 0.55 -18.80
N GLY A 397 33.12 1.14 -19.69
CA GLY A 397 33.59 1.98 -20.79
C GLY A 397 34.30 3.25 -20.34
N ALA A 398 35.00 3.89 -21.27
CA ALA A 398 35.70 5.14 -21.00
C ALA A 398 34.73 6.23 -20.52
N ARG A 399 35.06 6.86 -19.38
CA ARG A 399 34.27 7.95 -18.76
C ARG A 399 32.84 7.54 -18.34
N VAL A 400 32.54 6.24 -18.27
CA VAL A 400 31.28 5.76 -17.69
C VAL A 400 31.33 5.97 -16.18
N LYS A 401 30.30 6.61 -15.64
CA LYS A 401 30.07 6.72 -14.19
C LYS A 401 28.72 6.07 -13.88
N PRO A 402 28.69 4.91 -13.21
CA PRO A 402 27.42 4.27 -12.87
C PRO A 402 26.68 5.10 -11.83
N GLY A 403 25.41 5.42 -12.10
CA GLY A 403 24.47 5.89 -11.09
C GLY A 403 23.68 4.70 -10.58
N PHE A 404 23.83 4.36 -9.30
CA PHE A 404 23.15 3.21 -8.70
C PHE A 404 21.99 3.68 -7.83
N PHE A 405 20.82 3.08 -8.03
CA PHE A 405 19.64 3.30 -7.21
C PHE A 405 19.15 1.94 -6.72
N ALA A 406 19.18 1.72 -5.41
CA ALA A 406 18.70 0.49 -4.79
C ALA A 406 17.39 0.74 -4.03
N GLN A 407 16.50 -0.24 -4.09
CA GLN A 407 15.14 -0.18 -3.52
C GLN A 407 15.12 -0.11 -1.98
N THR A 408 16.22 -0.47 -1.30
CA THR A 408 16.33 -0.56 0.17
C THR A 408 17.39 0.37 0.77
N HIS A 409 17.76 1.46 0.09
CA HIS A 409 18.61 2.46 0.74
C HIS A 409 17.83 3.16 1.86
N SER A 410 18.03 2.70 3.09
CA SER A 410 18.04 3.60 4.24
C SER A 410 19.13 4.64 3.92
N HIS A 411 18.71 5.88 3.73
CA HIS A 411 19.60 7.04 3.65
C HIS A 411 19.73 7.61 5.07
N PRO A 412 20.68 7.13 5.89
CA PRO A 412 20.89 7.68 7.22
C PRO A 412 21.20 9.19 7.17
N GLU A 413 21.70 9.71 6.05
CA GLU A 413 21.87 11.16 5.84
C GLU A 413 20.56 11.98 5.79
N PHE A 414 19.39 11.33 5.64
CA PHE A 414 18.08 11.99 5.75
C PHE A 414 17.41 11.78 7.11
N ILE A 415 18.08 11.10 8.04
CA ILE A 415 17.71 11.08 9.46
C ILE A 415 18.45 12.24 10.12
N GLY A 416 17.78 13.40 10.11
CA GLY A 416 18.18 14.58 10.89
C GLY A 416 17.75 14.44 12.34
#